data_AF-A0A0P6X4X0-F1
#
_entry.id   AF-A0A0P6X4X0-F1
#
_cell.length_a   1.000
_cell.length_b   1.000
_cell.length_c   1.000
_cell.angle_alpha   90.00
_cell.angle_beta   90.00
_cell.angle_gamma   90.00
#
_symmetry.space_group_name_H-M   'P 1'
#
loop_
_entity.id
_entity.type
_entity.pdbx_description
1 polymer ?
#
loop_
_entity_poly.entity_id
_entity_poly.type
_entity_poly.pdbx_seq_one_letter_code
_entity_poly.pdbx_strand_id
1 'polypeptide(L)'
;MKNKPILPWALVILLGLALIFVLIRQNQPAAVSQLSTSTPTVPIPVQPSPGRSVSSPAQTTTPGGEELPPTPSSPLPALTATNPPPAETPSTTPTTPAMTGIQPLAAPPIPINIIDHRAAALFDQIPPEYLREAEKIRMVFFDRSVGWNISSGLDCLAAPSWAASPSHCRRYFTSQVVCAAPSDQVKTYTNRDSVVPAAIRFPGGNDRSNIEFVLSEGAYWYEELQYFLNQVPQYADRQIITYGHNYLQVTNASDIADVYFDPNYAGPNLYELAALEEQYPEKTFVYWTTSLARNIGSDVSRRFNDQMRTWARANNRILFDLADILSHTTDGQACLSDSGNPVICCEYTTESEGGHLGAVSAGKLQAAKAMWVMLAQLAGWQPIQP
;
A
#
# COMPACT_ATOMS: atom_id res chain seq x y z
N MET A 1 13.05 -21.00 -34.31
CA MET A 1 12.54 -20.65 -32.96
C MET A 1 13.15 -21.63 -31.96
N LYS A 2 14.08 -21.16 -31.12
CA LYS A 2 14.78 -22.00 -30.12
C LYS A 2 13.98 -21.98 -28.81
N ASN A 3 13.58 -23.15 -28.33
CA ASN A 3 12.91 -23.33 -27.04
C ASN A 3 13.89 -23.02 -25.89
N LYS A 4 13.53 -22.07 -25.02
CA LYS A 4 14.18 -21.89 -23.73
C LYS A 4 13.65 -22.94 -22.75
N PRO A 5 14.52 -23.60 -21.95
CA PRO A 5 14.06 -24.54 -20.93
C PRO A 5 13.46 -23.77 -19.75
N ILE A 6 12.23 -24.12 -19.39
CA ILE A 6 11.56 -23.66 -18.18
C ILE A 6 12.17 -24.42 -17.01
N LEU A 7 12.78 -23.72 -16.05
CA LEU A 7 13.27 -24.33 -14.82
C LEU A 7 12.08 -24.88 -14.01
N PRO A 8 12.13 -26.11 -13.50
CA PRO A 8 11.03 -26.68 -12.74
C PRO A 8 10.83 -25.91 -11.43
N TRP A 9 9.60 -25.48 -11.17
CA TRP A 9 9.16 -24.71 -10.01
C TRP A 9 9.63 -25.27 -8.65
N ALA A 10 9.83 -26.58 -8.55
CA ALA A 10 10.40 -27.22 -7.36
C ALA A 10 11.81 -26.71 -7.01
N LEU A 11 12.63 -26.38 -8.01
CA LEU A 11 13.99 -25.89 -7.81
C LEU A 11 14.01 -24.44 -7.30
N VAL A 12 13.06 -23.62 -7.74
CA VAL A 12 12.91 -22.22 -7.28
C VAL A 12 12.45 -22.18 -5.82
N ILE A 13 11.51 -23.06 -5.44
CA ILE A 13 11.04 -23.19 -4.04
C ILE A 13 12.15 -23.72 -3.13
N LEU A 14 12.92 -24.72 -3.59
CA LEU A 14 14.05 -25.27 -2.82
C LEU A 14 15.17 -24.23 -2.60
N LEU A 15 15.48 -23.42 -3.62
CA LEU A 15 16.48 -22.36 -3.50
C LEU A 15 16.01 -21.21 -2.58
N GLY A 16 14.72 -20.87 -2.61
CA GLY A 16 14.12 -19.90 -1.69
C GLY A 16 14.17 -20.35 -0.22
N LEU A 17 13.81 -21.62 0.05
CA LEU A 17 13.86 -22.19 1.41
C LEU A 17 15.29 -22.32 1.94
N ALA A 18 16.26 -22.67 1.08
CA ALA A 18 17.67 -22.75 1.47
C ALA A 18 18.25 -21.38 1.85
N LEU A 19 17.86 -20.31 1.15
CA LEU A 19 18.30 -18.95 1.46
C LEU A 19 17.74 -18.46 2.80
N ILE A 20 16.49 -18.80 3.13
CA ILE A 20 15.85 -18.50 4.41
C ILE A 20 16.58 -19.19 5.57
N PHE A 21 16.97 -20.46 5.41
CA PHE A 21 17.73 -21.19 6.44
C PHE A 21 19.12 -20.60 6.70
N VAL A 22 19.80 -20.07 5.67
CA VAL A 22 21.10 -19.41 5.80
C VAL A 22 20.97 -18.08 6.54
N LEU A 23 19.94 -17.29 6.23
CA LEU A 23 19.69 -16.00 6.89
C LEU A 23 19.30 -16.17 8.37
N ILE A 24 18.54 -17.21 8.72
CA ILE A 24 18.19 -17.50 10.12
C ILE A 24 19.43 -17.92 10.94
N ARG A 25 20.37 -18.67 10.33
CA ARG A 25 21.61 -19.09 11.04
C ARG A 25 22.60 -17.95 11.27
N GLN A 26 22.64 -16.95 10.39
CA GLN A 26 23.58 -15.82 10.51
C GLN A 26 23.12 -14.77 11.53
N ASN A 27 21.87 -14.82 11.98
CA ASN A 27 21.25 -13.78 12.81
C ASN A 27 20.99 -14.20 14.27
N GLN A 28 21.67 -15.23 14.79
CA GLN A 28 21.60 -15.56 16.22
C GLN A 28 22.61 -14.73 17.03
N PRO A 29 22.17 -13.93 18.03
CA PRO A 29 23.08 -13.24 18.91
C PRO A 29 23.79 -14.22 19.85
N ALA A 30 25.08 -13.97 20.09
CA ALA A 30 25.88 -14.73 21.05
C ALA A 30 25.25 -14.68 22.46
N ALA A 31 25.15 -15.84 23.11
CA ALA A 31 24.60 -15.98 24.45
C ALA A 31 25.40 -15.14 25.46
N VAL A 32 24.72 -14.20 26.14
CA VAL A 32 25.26 -13.47 27.29
C VAL A 32 24.81 -14.16 28.56
N SER A 33 25.77 -14.69 29.33
CA SER A 33 25.56 -15.28 30.66
C SER A 33 25.01 -14.23 31.64
N GLN A 34 23.90 -14.55 32.30
CA GLN A 34 23.35 -13.74 33.39
C GLN A 34 24.11 -13.97 34.70
N LEU A 35 24.55 -12.88 35.33
CA LEU A 35 24.89 -12.86 36.76
C LEU A 35 23.77 -12.16 37.53
N SER A 36 23.28 -12.84 38.56
CA SER A 36 22.25 -12.41 39.49
C SER A 36 22.73 -11.29 40.41
N THR A 37 21.92 -10.25 40.62
CA THR A 37 22.04 -9.35 41.77
C THR A 37 20.69 -9.08 42.43
N SER A 38 20.68 -9.30 43.74
CA SER A 38 19.57 -9.17 44.67
C SER A 38 19.27 -7.72 45.06
N THR A 39 18.00 -7.39 45.17
CA THR A 39 17.44 -6.15 45.70
C THR A 39 17.57 -6.07 47.23
N PRO A 40 17.70 -4.86 47.81
CA PRO A 40 17.08 -4.59 49.10
C PRO A 40 16.21 -3.33 49.13
N THR A 41 15.33 -3.34 50.12
CA THR A 41 14.07 -2.59 50.31
C THR A 41 14.24 -1.16 50.86
N VAL A 42 13.21 -0.35 50.59
CA VAL A 42 12.90 1.08 50.88
C VAL A 42 12.90 1.46 52.38
N PRO A 43 12.98 2.76 52.76
CA PRO A 43 11.77 3.50 53.15
C PRO A 43 11.67 4.97 52.66
N ILE A 44 10.43 5.49 52.74
CA ILE A 44 9.84 6.74 52.17
C ILE A 44 9.99 7.98 53.14
N PRO A 45 9.29 9.14 52.96
CA PRO A 45 9.68 10.42 52.32
C PRO A 45 9.83 11.64 53.27
N VAL A 46 10.42 12.76 52.79
CA VAL A 46 10.17 14.13 53.35
C VAL A 46 10.12 15.19 52.23
N GLN A 47 9.22 16.16 52.41
CA GLN A 47 8.76 17.24 51.52
C GLN A 47 9.59 18.57 51.72
N PRO A 48 9.26 19.77 51.16
CA PRO A 48 10.16 20.55 50.30
C PRO A 48 10.56 22.00 50.76
N SER A 49 11.38 22.65 49.90
CA SER A 49 11.60 24.13 49.70
C SER A 49 12.63 24.87 50.60
N PRO A 50 13.06 26.13 50.27
CA PRO A 50 13.41 26.77 48.98
C PRO A 50 14.69 27.67 49.03
N GLY A 51 15.09 28.25 47.87
CA GLY A 51 16.02 29.41 47.75
C GLY A 51 17.48 29.02 47.49
N ARG A 52 18.33 29.74 46.76
CA ARG A 52 18.37 31.16 46.37
C ARG A 52 19.34 31.33 45.18
N SER A 53 19.23 32.51 44.57
CA SER A 53 19.79 33.08 43.34
C SER A 53 21.27 33.49 43.30
N VAL A 54 21.69 33.98 42.10
CA VAL A 54 22.83 34.87 41.72
C VAL A 54 24.17 34.11 41.55
N SER A 55 25.01 34.23 40.50
CA SER A 55 25.42 35.39 39.67
C SER A 55 26.22 34.93 38.41
N SER A 56 26.06 35.63 37.28
CA SER A 56 27.11 35.95 36.27
C SER A 56 27.91 37.19 36.77
N PRO A 57 29.09 37.63 36.22
CA PRO A 57 29.47 37.68 34.78
C PRO A 57 30.99 37.61 34.43
N ALA A 58 31.31 37.65 33.12
CA ALA A 58 32.42 38.38 32.42
C ALA A 58 32.75 37.67 31.08
N GLN A 59 32.41 38.22 29.91
CA GLN A 59 33.15 39.17 29.05
C GLN A 59 34.59 38.77 28.68
N THR A 60 34.88 38.58 27.37
CA THR A 60 36.16 38.93 26.71
C THR A 60 35.99 39.08 25.18
N THR A 61 36.03 40.34 24.72
CA THR A 61 36.58 40.98 23.49
C THR A 61 36.76 40.26 22.12
N THR A 62 36.22 40.93 21.09
CA THR A 62 36.58 41.03 19.64
C THR A 62 37.95 41.74 19.39
N PRO A 63 38.57 41.85 18.17
CA PRO A 63 37.98 42.44 16.94
C PRO A 63 38.53 42.02 15.53
N GLY A 64 37.83 42.49 14.49
CA GLY A 64 38.31 42.72 13.10
C GLY A 64 37.52 41.95 12.03
N GLY A 65 36.81 42.51 11.04
CA GLY A 65 36.69 43.88 10.54
C GLY A 65 37.17 43.96 9.08
N GLU A 66 36.26 43.93 8.09
CA GLU A 66 36.41 44.65 6.80
C GLU A 66 35.12 44.59 5.95
N GLU A 67 34.59 45.76 5.60
CA GLU A 67 33.42 45.98 4.73
C GLU A 67 33.74 47.13 3.73
N LEU A 68 33.56 46.83 2.44
CA LEU A 68 33.21 47.65 1.25
C LEU A 68 34.10 48.85 0.80
N PRO A 69 34.16 49.13 -0.53
CA PRO A 69 33.17 50.06 -1.12
C PRO A 69 32.71 49.75 -2.58
N PRO A 70 31.61 50.38 -3.06
CA PRO A 70 31.08 50.30 -4.44
C PRO A 70 31.44 51.52 -5.32
N THR A 71 30.89 51.55 -6.55
CA THR A 71 30.73 52.67 -7.56
C THR A 71 31.68 52.65 -8.78
N PRO A 72 31.38 53.32 -9.94
CA PRO A 72 30.29 54.28 -10.25
C PRO A 72 29.55 54.10 -11.61
N SER A 73 28.58 54.99 -11.84
CA SER A 73 27.65 55.11 -12.97
C SER A 73 27.83 56.41 -13.81
N SER A 74 27.20 56.44 -15.01
CA SER A 74 26.82 57.57 -15.93
C SER A 74 27.69 57.84 -17.18
N PRO A 75 27.18 58.50 -18.28
CA PRO A 75 25.82 59.02 -18.59
C PRO A 75 25.25 58.70 -20.02
N LEU A 76 24.00 59.14 -20.25
CA LEU A 76 23.19 59.18 -21.50
C LEU A 76 23.78 60.04 -22.66
N PRO A 77 23.21 59.93 -23.89
CA PRO A 77 22.29 60.98 -24.36
C PRO A 77 21.00 60.48 -25.07
N ALA A 78 20.01 61.36 -25.05
CA ALA A 78 18.64 61.24 -25.56
C ALA A 78 18.52 61.21 -27.09
N LEU A 79 17.39 60.70 -27.63
CA LEU A 79 16.69 61.28 -28.79
C LEU A 79 15.22 60.77 -28.89
N THR A 80 14.31 61.75 -28.78
CA THR A 80 13.03 61.98 -29.49
C THR A 80 11.93 60.91 -29.67
N ALA A 81 10.72 61.35 -29.33
CA ALA A 81 9.43 60.67 -29.50
C ALA A 81 8.91 60.67 -30.94
N THR A 82 8.25 59.58 -31.36
CA THR A 82 7.13 59.56 -32.31
C THR A 82 6.22 58.35 -32.03
N ASN A 83 4.91 58.58 -31.91
CA ASN A 83 3.81 57.58 -31.97
C ASN A 83 3.19 57.65 -33.39
N PRO A 84 2.29 56.75 -33.85
CA PRO A 84 1.99 55.32 -33.59
C PRO A 84 1.86 54.52 -34.96
N PRO A 85 1.29 53.29 -35.12
CA PRO A 85 -0.15 52.93 -34.93
C PRO A 85 -0.35 51.44 -34.47
N PRO A 86 -1.54 50.78 -34.56
CA PRO A 86 -2.12 49.97 -33.50
C PRO A 86 -1.69 48.49 -33.51
N ALA A 87 -1.90 47.82 -32.37
CA ALA A 87 -1.60 46.43 -32.09
C ALA A 87 -2.22 45.45 -33.12
N GLU A 88 -1.35 44.77 -33.88
CA GLU A 88 -1.68 43.53 -34.55
C GLU A 88 -1.40 42.35 -33.61
N THR A 89 -2.44 41.56 -33.39
CA THR A 89 -2.42 40.31 -32.64
C THR A 89 -1.52 39.29 -33.35
N PRO A 90 -0.52 38.67 -32.69
CA PRO A 90 0.14 37.52 -33.29
C PRO A 90 -0.85 36.35 -33.29
N SER A 91 -1.25 35.93 -34.49
CA SER A 91 -1.91 34.65 -34.72
C SER A 91 -1.01 33.55 -34.17
N THR A 92 -1.43 32.94 -33.07
CA THR A 92 -0.89 31.68 -32.62
C THR A 92 -1.34 30.60 -33.60
N THR A 93 -0.38 30.08 -34.36
CA THR A 93 -0.49 28.80 -35.05
C THR A 93 -1.09 27.77 -34.07
N PRO A 94 -2.08 26.95 -34.48
CA PRO A 94 -2.55 25.88 -33.63
C PRO A 94 -1.41 24.87 -33.48
N THR A 95 -0.74 24.93 -32.34
CA THR A 95 0.06 23.82 -31.84
C THR A 95 -0.87 22.62 -31.78
N THR A 96 -0.55 21.61 -32.57
CA THR A 96 -1.11 20.26 -32.53
C THR A 96 -1.41 19.87 -31.08
N PRO A 97 -2.62 19.39 -30.74
CA PRO A 97 -2.87 18.92 -29.38
C PRO A 97 -1.89 17.79 -29.07
N ALA A 98 -1.11 17.97 -28.00
CA ALA A 98 -0.49 16.86 -27.31
C ALA A 98 -1.56 15.79 -27.08
N MET A 99 -1.21 14.53 -27.35
CA MET A 99 -2.05 13.36 -27.25
C MET A 99 -2.70 13.27 -25.87
N THR A 100 -3.87 13.91 -25.73
CA THR A 100 -4.67 14.01 -24.51
C THR A 100 -5.70 12.90 -24.60
N GLY A 101 -5.32 11.71 -24.15
CA GLY A 101 -6.13 10.50 -24.30
C GLY A 101 -6.68 9.93 -22.99
N ILE A 102 -6.35 10.51 -21.84
CA ILE A 102 -6.83 10.01 -20.54
C ILE A 102 -7.78 11.04 -19.98
N GLN A 103 -9.08 10.73 -20.02
CA GLN A 103 -10.06 11.51 -19.30
C GLN A 103 -9.77 11.34 -17.80
N PRO A 104 -9.62 12.43 -17.03
CA PRO A 104 -9.54 12.34 -15.59
C PRO A 104 -10.75 11.56 -15.06
N LEU A 105 -10.53 10.71 -14.05
CA LEU A 105 -11.65 10.08 -13.36
C LEU A 105 -12.59 11.19 -12.86
N ALA A 106 -13.89 10.93 -12.88
CA ALA A 106 -14.84 11.88 -12.34
C ALA A 106 -14.41 12.25 -10.92
N ALA A 107 -14.33 13.55 -10.61
CA ALA A 107 -14.11 13.99 -9.24
C ALA A 107 -15.23 13.36 -8.39
N PRO A 108 -14.91 12.44 -7.46
CA PRO A 108 -15.93 11.59 -6.87
C PRO A 108 -16.92 12.47 -6.09
N PRO A 109 -18.22 12.38 -6.35
CA PRO A 109 -19.20 12.82 -5.39
C PRO A 109 -19.26 11.74 -4.30
N ILE A 110 -19.07 12.12 -3.03
CA ILE A 110 -19.31 11.34 -1.79
C ILE A 110 -18.18 10.33 -1.36
N PRO A 111 -18.24 9.75 -0.14
CA PRO A 111 -17.23 9.77 0.92
C PRO A 111 -16.36 8.49 0.87
N ILE A 112 -15.67 8.25 -0.24
CA ILE A 112 -14.98 6.98 -0.51
C ILE A 112 -13.51 7.09 -0.09
N ASN A 113 -13.27 7.46 1.16
CA ASN A 113 -11.90 7.58 1.65
C ASN A 113 -11.32 6.24 2.07
N ILE A 114 -12.14 5.19 2.29
CA ILE A 114 -11.67 3.92 2.83
C ILE A 114 -12.44 2.74 2.23
N ILE A 115 -11.72 1.85 1.56
CA ILE A 115 -12.16 0.57 1.02
C ILE A 115 -11.72 -0.50 2.02
N ASP A 116 -12.62 -0.93 2.89
CA ASP A 116 -12.37 -1.88 3.98
C ASP A 116 -13.11 -3.22 3.75
N HIS A 117 -13.14 -4.12 4.76
CA HIS A 117 -13.78 -5.43 4.61
C HIS A 117 -15.26 -5.35 4.18
N ARG A 118 -15.96 -4.26 4.50
CA ARG A 118 -17.37 -4.06 4.13
C ARG A 118 -17.52 -3.82 2.64
N ALA A 119 -16.51 -3.28 1.98
CA ALA A 119 -16.53 -3.03 0.55
C ALA A 119 -16.70 -4.33 -0.24
N ALA A 120 -16.02 -5.41 0.14
CA ALA A 120 -16.08 -6.68 -0.59
C ALA A 120 -17.50 -7.30 -0.61
N ALA A 121 -18.31 -7.05 0.41
CA ALA A 121 -19.72 -7.47 0.47
C ALA A 121 -20.62 -6.72 -0.53
N LEU A 122 -20.18 -5.58 -1.04
CA LEU A 122 -20.90 -4.77 -2.02
C LEU A 122 -20.67 -5.26 -3.46
N PHE A 123 -19.69 -6.14 -3.70
CA PHE A 123 -19.30 -6.54 -5.06
C PHE A 123 -20.46 -7.09 -5.89
N ASP A 124 -21.28 -7.98 -5.32
CA ASP A 124 -22.42 -8.58 -6.03
C ASP A 124 -23.58 -7.58 -6.24
N GLN A 125 -23.46 -6.34 -5.72
CA GLN A 125 -24.42 -5.25 -5.86
C GLN A 125 -24.01 -4.22 -6.91
N ILE A 126 -22.80 -4.34 -7.50
CA ILE A 126 -22.35 -3.42 -8.55
C ILE A 126 -23.27 -3.56 -9.78
N PRO A 127 -23.97 -2.50 -10.20
CA PRO A 127 -24.78 -2.56 -11.43
C PRO A 127 -23.89 -2.79 -12.66
N PRO A 128 -24.34 -3.57 -13.67
CA PRO A 128 -23.52 -3.92 -14.83
C PRO A 128 -22.96 -2.73 -15.62
N GLU A 129 -23.63 -1.57 -15.62
CA GLU A 129 -23.13 -0.33 -16.20
C GLU A 129 -21.88 0.20 -15.49
N TYR A 130 -21.84 0.19 -14.16
CA TYR A 130 -20.68 0.67 -13.41
C TYR A 130 -19.52 -0.32 -13.44
N LEU A 131 -19.81 -1.63 -13.53
CA LEU A 131 -18.78 -2.62 -13.76
C LEU A 131 -18.11 -2.40 -15.13
N ARG A 132 -18.88 -2.13 -16.18
CA ARG A 132 -18.34 -1.82 -17.53
C ARG A 132 -17.55 -0.52 -17.58
N GLU A 133 -17.94 0.49 -16.80
CA GLU A 133 -17.12 1.70 -16.68
C GLU A 133 -15.84 1.45 -15.87
N ALA A 134 -15.91 0.63 -14.82
CA ALA A 134 -14.74 0.22 -14.03
C ALA A 134 -13.71 -0.57 -14.87
N GLU A 135 -14.16 -1.44 -15.78
CA GLU A 135 -13.29 -2.19 -16.71
C GLU A 135 -12.45 -1.29 -17.63
N LYS A 136 -12.89 -0.05 -17.88
CA LYS A 136 -12.15 0.92 -18.69
C LYS A 136 -11.06 1.65 -17.92
N ILE A 137 -11.10 1.59 -16.57
CA ILE A 137 -10.14 2.32 -15.74
C ILE A 137 -8.77 1.66 -15.85
N ARG A 138 -7.78 2.45 -16.28
CA ARG A 138 -6.41 1.99 -16.43
C ARG A 138 -5.67 2.14 -15.10
N MET A 139 -5.41 1.03 -14.42
CA MET A 139 -4.81 0.99 -13.09
C MET A 139 -3.50 0.21 -13.12
N VAL A 140 -2.49 0.70 -12.41
CA VAL A 140 -1.31 -0.09 -12.06
C VAL A 140 -1.15 -0.13 -10.54
N PHE A 141 -0.87 -1.31 -9.99
CA PHE A 141 -0.55 -1.47 -8.58
C PHE A 141 0.75 -2.25 -8.38
N PHE A 142 1.58 -1.73 -7.47
CA PHE A 142 2.88 -2.28 -7.10
C PHE A 142 2.79 -2.90 -5.72
N ASP A 143 3.26 -4.14 -5.61
CA ASP A 143 3.37 -4.85 -4.34
C ASP A 143 4.24 -6.10 -4.56
N ARG A 144 4.45 -6.85 -3.48
CA ARG A 144 5.10 -8.15 -3.44
C ARG A 144 4.14 -9.17 -2.84
N SER A 145 4.32 -10.46 -3.16
CA SER A 145 3.65 -11.56 -2.45
C SER A 145 2.12 -11.48 -2.50
N VAL A 146 1.48 -10.81 -1.54
CA VAL A 146 0.01 -10.67 -1.45
C VAL A 146 -0.53 -9.94 -2.66
N GLY A 147 0.14 -8.91 -3.19
CA GLY A 147 -0.26 -8.27 -4.44
C GLY A 147 -0.35 -9.22 -5.64
N TRP A 148 0.58 -10.18 -5.75
CA TRP A 148 0.47 -11.23 -6.76
C TRP A 148 -0.76 -12.11 -6.53
N ASN A 149 -1.09 -12.40 -5.27
CA ASN A 149 -2.32 -13.13 -4.95
C ASN A 149 -3.58 -12.31 -5.29
N ILE A 150 -3.58 -11.00 -5.07
CA ILE A 150 -4.67 -10.10 -5.49
C ILE A 150 -4.82 -10.13 -7.02
N SER A 151 -3.72 -10.04 -7.77
CA SER A 151 -3.74 -10.20 -9.23
C SER A 151 -4.32 -11.56 -9.65
N SER A 152 -3.93 -12.65 -8.98
CA SER A 152 -4.52 -13.98 -9.20
C SER A 152 -6.02 -14.01 -8.85
N GLY A 153 -6.46 -13.24 -7.86
CA GLY A 153 -7.88 -13.04 -7.53
C GLY A 153 -8.64 -12.31 -8.63
N LEU A 154 -8.05 -11.26 -9.22
CA LEU A 154 -8.60 -10.57 -10.39
C LEU A 154 -8.73 -11.52 -11.58
N ASP A 155 -7.74 -12.39 -11.83
CA ASP A 155 -7.82 -13.42 -12.87
C ASP A 155 -8.95 -14.42 -12.60
N CYS A 156 -9.24 -14.74 -11.34
CA CYS A 156 -10.39 -15.57 -10.97
C CYS A 156 -11.71 -14.89 -11.33
N LEU A 157 -11.85 -13.59 -11.03
CA LEU A 157 -13.05 -12.81 -11.36
C LEU A 157 -13.18 -12.53 -12.87
N ALA A 158 -12.08 -12.60 -13.61
CA ALA A 158 -12.07 -12.46 -15.07
C ALA A 158 -12.35 -13.76 -15.82
N ALA A 159 -12.33 -14.92 -15.15
CA ALA A 159 -12.72 -16.17 -15.77
C ALA A 159 -14.17 -16.07 -16.30
N PRO A 160 -14.52 -16.65 -17.47
CA PRO A 160 -15.85 -16.51 -18.07
C PRO A 160 -17.01 -16.94 -17.18
N SER A 161 -16.74 -17.84 -16.23
CA SER A 161 -17.66 -18.22 -15.17
C SER A 161 -16.88 -18.89 -14.03
N TRP A 162 -17.51 -19.04 -12.87
CA TRP A 162 -16.98 -19.86 -11.78
C TRP A 162 -16.55 -21.26 -12.25
N ALA A 163 -17.39 -21.94 -13.04
CA ALA A 163 -17.11 -23.29 -13.52
C ALA A 163 -15.97 -23.35 -14.56
N ALA A 164 -15.77 -22.28 -15.32
CA ALA A 164 -14.66 -22.16 -16.27
C ALA A 164 -13.36 -21.66 -15.62
N SER A 165 -13.40 -21.18 -14.38
CA SER A 165 -12.22 -20.65 -13.70
C SER A 165 -11.12 -21.71 -13.47
N PRO A 166 -9.86 -21.29 -13.35
CA PRO A 166 -8.77 -22.18 -12.93
C PRO A 166 -9.04 -22.84 -11.56
N SER A 167 -8.51 -24.04 -11.34
CA SER A 167 -8.73 -24.80 -10.09
C SER A 167 -8.38 -24.01 -8.82
N HIS A 168 -7.29 -23.25 -8.85
CA HIS A 168 -6.85 -22.41 -7.73
C HIS A 168 -7.81 -21.26 -7.37
N CYS A 169 -8.85 -21.00 -8.16
CA CYS A 169 -9.94 -20.06 -7.86
C CYS A 169 -11.10 -20.71 -7.09
N ARG A 170 -11.12 -22.04 -7.01
CA ARG A 170 -12.20 -22.83 -6.40
C ARG A 170 -11.71 -23.67 -5.23
N ARG A 171 -10.59 -23.30 -4.61
CA ARG A 171 -10.00 -24.05 -3.49
C ARG A 171 -10.51 -23.48 -2.17
N TYR A 172 -11.06 -24.33 -1.31
CA TYR A 172 -11.47 -23.92 0.02
C TYR A 172 -11.47 -25.12 0.99
N PHE A 173 -11.69 -24.83 2.27
CA PHE A 173 -11.77 -25.82 3.33
C PHE A 173 -12.90 -26.83 3.07
N THR A 174 -12.67 -28.10 3.37
CA THR A 174 -13.67 -29.19 3.26
C THR A 174 -14.61 -29.26 4.46
N SER A 175 -14.19 -28.70 5.59
CA SER A 175 -14.87 -28.75 6.88
C SER A 175 -14.69 -27.40 7.58
N GLN A 176 -14.58 -27.40 8.92
CA GLN A 176 -14.36 -26.18 9.70
C GLN A 176 -13.07 -25.48 9.26
N VAL A 177 -13.12 -24.16 9.21
CA VAL A 177 -11.93 -23.33 8.97
C VAL A 177 -11.00 -23.51 10.17
N VAL A 178 -9.78 -23.98 9.90
CA VAL A 178 -8.71 -24.08 10.90
C VAL A 178 -7.46 -23.39 10.39
N CYS A 179 -6.81 -22.65 11.28
CA CYS A 179 -5.51 -22.04 11.00
C CYS A 179 -4.48 -23.13 10.75
N ALA A 180 -3.53 -22.89 9.84
CA ALA A 180 -2.48 -23.86 9.48
C ALA A 180 -3.04 -25.23 9.02
N ALA A 181 -4.16 -25.22 8.30
CA ALA A 181 -4.79 -26.48 7.89
C ALA A 181 -3.87 -27.33 7.01
N PRO A 182 -3.81 -28.65 7.27
CA PRO A 182 -3.13 -29.58 6.37
C PRO A 182 -3.81 -29.63 5.00
N SER A 183 -3.05 -30.03 3.98
CA SER A 183 -3.51 -29.98 2.59
C SER A 183 -4.71 -30.89 2.29
N ASP A 184 -4.94 -31.92 3.10
CA ASP A 184 -6.09 -32.84 3.02
C ASP A 184 -7.41 -32.20 3.47
N GLN A 185 -7.37 -31.06 4.16
CA GLN A 185 -8.55 -30.28 4.55
C GLN A 185 -8.92 -29.18 3.54
N VAL A 186 -8.21 -29.09 2.41
CA VAL A 186 -8.52 -28.16 1.32
C VAL A 186 -8.79 -28.95 0.05
N LYS A 187 -9.93 -28.70 -0.58
CA LYS A 187 -10.26 -29.31 -1.88
C LYS A 187 -10.53 -28.25 -2.93
N THR A 188 -10.47 -28.68 -4.19
CA THR A 188 -11.00 -27.90 -5.32
C THR A 188 -12.47 -28.26 -5.50
N TYR A 189 -13.35 -27.28 -5.39
CA TYR A 189 -14.78 -27.42 -5.63
C TYR A 189 -15.08 -27.41 -7.14
N THR A 190 -16.14 -28.12 -7.50
CA THR A 190 -16.62 -28.34 -8.88
C THR A 190 -18.14 -28.14 -8.95
N ASN A 191 -18.68 -28.14 -10.17
CA ASN A 191 -20.13 -28.10 -10.40
C ASN A 191 -20.88 -29.38 -9.95
N ARG A 192 -20.15 -30.41 -9.50
CA ARG A 192 -20.72 -31.66 -8.95
C ARG A 192 -20.92 -31.58 -7.44
N ASP A 193 -20.31 -30.61 -6.77
CA ASP A 193 -20.46 -30.41 -5.33
C ASP A 193 -21.84 -29.80 -5.04
N SER A 194 -22.60 -30.43 -4.15
CA SER A 194 -23.96 -29.98 -3.79
C SER A 194 -23.98 -28.65 -3.02
N VAL A 195 -22.87 -28.32 -2.33
CA VAL A 195 -22.71 -27.09 -1.57
C VAL A 195 -21.34 -26.49 -1.85
N VAL A 196 -21.34 -25.31 -2.49
CA VAL A 196 -20.13 -24.51 -2.73
C VAL A 196 -20.07 -23.39 -1.67
N PRO A 197 -18.97 -23.27 -0.91
CA PRO A 197 -18.81 -22.23 0.12
C PRO A 197 -18.96 -20.83 -0.45
N ALA A 198 -19.71 -19.96 0.24
CA ALA A 198 -19.98 -18.60 -0.19
C ALA A 198 -18.70 -17.79 -0.46
N ALA A 199 -17.67 -17.98 0.36
CA ALA A 199 -16.38 -17.31 0.27
C ALA A 199 -15.63 -17.53 -1.07
N ILE A 200 -15.99 -18.57 -1.83
CA ILE A 200 -15.39 -18.85 -3.15
C ILE A 200 -16.40 -18.78 -4.30
N ARG A 201 -17.60 -18.24 -4.06
CA ARG A 201 -18.58 -17.98 -5.12
C ARG A 201 -18.34 -16.61 -5.74
N PHE A 202 -18.43 -16.56 -7.05
CA PHE A 202 -18.34 -15.35 -7.87
C PHE A 202 -19.00 -15.60 -9.23
N PRO A 203 -19.55 -14.56 -9.89
CA PRO A 203 -20.13 -14.68 -11.22
C PRO A 203 -19.06 -14.99 -12.27
N GLY A 204 -17.95 -14.24 -12.25
CA GLY A 204 -16.94 -14.25 -13.31
C GLY A 204 -17.30 -13.28 -14.45
N GLY A 205 -16.41 -13.16 -15.43
CA GLY A 205 -16.64 -12.43 -16.68
C GLY A 205 -16.14 -10.99 -16.71
N ASN A 206 -15.49 -10.50 -15.65
CA ASN A 206 -14.97 -9.12 -15.61
C ASN A 206 -13.76 -8.95 -16.52
N ASP A 207 -13.67 -7.85 -17.27
CA ASP A 207 -12.47 -7.52 -18.05
C ASP A 207 -11.42 -6.78 -17.19
N ARG A 208 -10.40 -7.53 -16.75
CA ARG A 208 -9.27 -6.96 -15.98
C ARG A 208 -8.11 -6.44 -16.84
N SER A 209 -8.23 -6.37 -18.16
CA SER A 209 -7.10 -6.07 -19.07
C SER A 209 -6.48 -4.70 -18.86
N ASN A 210 -7.22 -3.76 -18.27
CA ASN A 210 -6.75 -2.41 -17.91
C ASN A 210 -6.16 -2.30 -16.50
N ILE A 211 -6.19 -3.38 -15.71
CA ILE A 211 -5.53 -3.44 -14.41
C ILE A 211 -4.17 -4.10 -14.64
N GLU A 212 -3.10 -3.59 -14.06
CA GLU A 212 -1.75 -4.13 -14.17
C GLU A 212 -1.16 -4.34 -12.77
N PHE A 213 -0.55 -5.51 -12.56
CA PHE A 213 0.23 -5.78 -11.36
C PHE A 213 1.71 -5.71 -11.71
N VAL A 214 2.47 -4.96 -10.92
CA VAL A 214 3.93 -4.91 -11.04
C VAL A 214 4.55 -5.48 -9.77
N LEU A 215 5.37 -6.50 -9.96
CA LEU A 215 6.13 -7.09 -8.87
C LEU A 215 7.26 -6.12 -8.44
N SER A 216 7.28 -5.76 -7.16
CA SER A 216 8.37 -5.05 -6.51
C SER A 216 9.02 -5.98 -5.48
N GLU A 217 10.36 -6.10 -5.48
CA GLU A 217 11.09 -7.04 -4.60
C GLU A 217 12.26 -6.37 -3.87
N GLY A 218 12.00 -5.25 -3.20
CA GLY A 218 13.00 -4.62 -2.33
C GLY A 218 13.22 -5.45 -1.06
N ALA A 219 14.42 -5.35 -0.49
CA ALA A 219 14.73 -6.00 0.78
C ALA A 219 14.11 -5.21 1.94
N TYR A 220 14.05 -3.89 1.81
CA TYR A 220 13.49 -2.98 2.80
C TYR A 220 12.34 -2.13 2.24
N TRP A 221 11.52 -1.60 3.14
CA TRP A 221 10.34 -0.83 2.80
C TRP A 221 10.64 0.47 2.06
N TYR A 222 11.76 1.13 2.39
CA TYR A 222 12.19 2.36 1.75
C TYR A 222 12.76 2.13 0.35
N GLU A 223 13.35 0.96 0.09
CA GLU A 223 13.84 0.58 -1.24
C GLU A 223 12.67 0.34 -2.20
N GLU A 224 11.63 -0.36 -1.75
CA GLU A 224 10.42 -0.58 -2.56
C GLU A 224 9.67 0.72 -2.83
N LEU A 225 9.56 1.62 -1.83
CA LEU A 225 8.99 2.94 -2.04
C LEU A 225 9.80 3.73 -3.08
N GLN A 226 11.13 3.78 -2.96
CA GLN A 226 11.97 4.47 -3.94
C GLN A 226 11.88 3.86 -5.34
N TYR A 227 11.82 2.54 -5.42
CA TYR A 227 11.59 1.87 -6.71
C TYR A 227 10.26 2.35 -7.32
N PHE A 228 9.17 2.33 -6.56
CA PHE A 228 7.86 2.81 -7.01
C PHE A 228 7.90 4.27 -7.49
N LEU A 229 8.46 5.19 -6.69
CA LEU A 229 8.56 6.61 -7.03
C LEU A 229 9.27 6.80 -8.39
N ASN A 230 10.33 6.03 -8.65
CA ASN A 230 11.08 6.07 -9.90
C ASN A 230 10.35 5.45 -11.10
N GLN A 231 9.36 4.59 -10.87
CA GLN A 231 8.59 3.94 -11.94
C GLN A 231 7.44 4.81 -12.45
N VAL A 232 6.87 5.71 -11.63
CA VAL A 232 5.66 6.48 -11.99
C VAL A 232 5.72 7.19 -13.35
N PRO A 233 6.83 7.83 -13.77
CA PRO A 233 6.92 8.44 -15.11
C PRO A 233 6.67 7.46 -16.27
N GLN A 234 6.90 6.15 -16.08
CA GLN A 234 6.69 5.13 -17.11
C GLN A 234 5.21 4.75 -17.30
N TYR A 235 4.35 5.12 -16.34
CA TYR A 235 2.91 4.80 -16.34
C TYR A 235 2.07 6.05 -16.65
N ALA A 236 2.58 6.93 -17.50
CA ALA A 236 1.89 8.14 -17.95
C ALA A 236 0.52 7.83 -18.58
N ASP A 237 0.31 6.59 -19.06
CA ASP A 237 -0.90 6.13 -19.72
C ASP A 237 -1.95 5.51 -18.74
N ARG A 238 -1.64 5.41 -17.44
CA ARG A 238 -2.56 4.94 -16.39
C ARG A 238 -3.33 6.10 -15.76
N GLN A 239 -4.53 5.84 -15.24
CA GLN A 239 -5.34 6.76 -14.45
C GLN A 239 -5.08 6.60 -12.96
N ILE A 240 -4.97 5.35 -12.50
CA ILE A 240 -4.66 5.01 -11.12
C ILE A 240 -3.25 4.44 -11.04
N ILE A 241 -2.44 4.99 -10.15
CA ILE A 241 -1.08 4.51 -9.86
C ILE A 241 -0.98 4.36 -8.35
N THR A 242 -0.64 3.16 -7.89
CA THR A 242 -0.69 2.87 -6.45
C THR A 242 0.35 1.85 -6.01
N TYR A 243 0.71 1.90 -4.73
CA TYR A 243 1.73 1.08 -4.11
C TYR A 243 1.27 0.63 -2.72
N GLY A 244 1.37 -0.68 -2.48
CA GLY A 244 1.13 -1.29 -1.18
C GLY A 244 2.42 -1.82 -0.58
N HIS A 245 2.64 -1.53 0.71
CA HIS A 245 3.69 -2.16 1.48
C HIS A 245 3.32 -3.62 1.75
N ASN A 246 4.27 -4.55 1.57
CA ASN A 246 4.03 -5.97 1.83
C ASN A 246 4.27 -6.34 3.30
N TYR A 247 3.71 -7.45 3.79
CA TYR A 247 3.76 -7.79 5.22
C TYR A 247 5.18 -7.97 5.77
N LEU A 248 6.19 -8.28 4.93
CA LEU A 248 7.59 -8.43 5.36
C LEU A 248 8.21 -7.09 5.80
N GLN A 249 7.59 -5.98 5.40
CA GLN A 249 8.05 -4.62 5.69
C GLN A 249 7.59 -4.09 7.04
N VAL A 250 6.63 -4.74 7.69
CA VAL A 250 6.06 -4.33 8.98
C VAL A 250 6.29 -5.36 10.08
N THR A 251 7.38 -6.13 9.96
CA THR A 251 7.82 -7.05 11.02
C THR A 251 8.27 -6.30 12.27
N ASN A 252 8.41 -7.01 13.40
CA ASN A 252 8.93 -6.43 14.66
C ASN A 252 10.31 -5.77 14.54
N ALA A 253 11.09 -6.12 13.52
CA ALA A 253 12.42 -5.55 13.28
C ALA A 253 12.38 -4.28 12.42
N SER A 254 11.21 -3.90 11.90
CA SER A 254 11.05 -2.74 11.03
C SER A 254 10.85 -1.46 11.83
N ASP A 255 11.48 -0.38 11.38
CA ASP A 255 11.33 0.99 11.88
C ASP A 255 10.22 1.77 11.15
N ILE A 256 9.55 1.17 10.17
CA ILE A 256 8.58 1.86 9.30
C ILE A 256 7.49 2.59 10.09
N ALA A 257 7.02 2.01 11.20
CA ALA A 257 6.00 2.62 12.04
C ALA A 257 6.50 3.85 12.82
N ASP A 258 7.82 4.04 12.92
CA ASP A 258 8.43 5.13 13.66
C ASP A 258 8.84 6.29 12.73
N VAL A 259 9.18 6.01 11.46
CA VAL A 259 9.76 7.01 10.55
C VAL A 259 8.95 7.31 9.29
N TYR A 260 8.05 6.42 8.84
CA TYR A 260 7.34 6.58 7.56
C TYR A 260 6.40 7.81 7.51
N PHE A 261 5.96 8.29 8.68
CA PHE A 261 5.10 9.47 8.81
C PHE A 261 5.84 10.69 9.40
N ASP A 262 7.16 10.62 9.60
CA ASP A 262 7.98 11.73 10.11
C ASP A 262 8.48 12.62 8.97
N PRO A 263 8.04 13.89 8.88
CA PRO A 263 8.49 14.82 7.83
C PRO A 263 9.98 15.18 7.92
N ASN A 264 10.66 14.85 9.03
CA ASN A 264 12.09 15.10 9.22
C ASN A 264 12.96 13.88 8.91
N TYR A 265 12.36 12.73 8.57
CA TYR A 265 13.13 11.56 8.18
C TYR A 265 13.85 11.84 6.85
N ALA A 266 15.17 11.64 6.82
CA ALA A 266 16.01 11.96 5.66
C ALA A 266 15.87 10.96 4.50
N GLY A 267 15.18 9.85 4.73
CA GLY A 267 14.94 8.83 3.73
C GLY A 267 13.53 8.90 3.12
N PRO A 268 13.22 7.98 2.20
CA PRO A 268 11.91 7.86 1.57
C PRO A 268 10.83 7.62 2.61
N ASN A 269 9.71 8.33 2.54
CA ASN A 269 8.57 8.20 3.43
C ASN A 269 7.28 8.64 2.72
N LEU A 270 6.20 8.81 3.47
CA LEU A 270 4.90 9.19 2.94
C LEU A 270 4.90 10.55 2.20
N TYR A 271 5.75 11.49 2.60
CA TYR A 271 5.76 12.84 2.05
C TYR A 271 6.34 12.87 0.63
N GLU A 272 7.26 11.96 0.26
CA GLU A 272 7.63 11.79 -1.16
C GLU A 272 6.48 11.26 -2.00
N LEU A 273 5.65 10.36 -1.45
CA LEU A 273 4.45 9.87 -2.14
C LEU A 273 3.42 11.00 -2.32
N ALA A 274 3.22 11.83 -1.29
CA ALA A 274 2.32 12.98 -1.36
C ALA A 274 2.84 14.06 -2.34
N ALA A 275 4.14 14.33 -2.37
CA ALA A 275 4.75 15.23 -3.34
C ALA A 275 4.60 14.72 -4.78
N LEU A 276 4.66 13.40 -4.97
CA LEU A 276 4.42 12.79 -6.27
C LEU A 276 2.96 12.96 -6.71
N GLU A 277 1.99 12.87 -5.80
CA GLU A 277 0.59 13.16 -6.09
C GLU A 277 0.40 14.63 -6.56
N GLU A 278 1.10 15.59 -5.94
CA GLU A 278 1.09 16.99 -6.38
C GLU A 278 1.74 17.18 -7.76
N GLN A 279 2.75 16.37 -8.08
CA GLN A 279 3.43 16.42 -9.38
C GLN A 279 2.56 15.87 -10.53
N TYR A 280 1.62 14.96 -10.24
CA TYR A 280 0.76 14.31 -11.23
C TYR A 280 -0.73 14.49 -10.88
N PRO A 281 -1.26 15.73 -10.93
CA PRO A 281 -2.62 16.05 -10.48
C PRO A 281 -3.73 15.41 -11.34
N GLU A 282 -3.40 14.89 -12.52
CA GLU A 282 -4.32 14.14 -13.38
C GLU A 282 -4.44 12.66 -13.02
N LYS A 283 -3.57 12.15 -12.13
CA LYS A 283 -3.58 10.77 -11.65
C LYS A 283 -4.37 10.67 -10.36
N THR A 284 -4.90 9.48 -10.10
CA THR A 284 -5.44 9.12 -8.80
C THR A 284 -4.47 8.22 -8.07
N PHE A 285 -4.00 8.67 -6.91
CA PHE A 285 -3.23 7.86 -5.98
C PHE A 285 -4.16 7.20 -4.97
N VAL A 286 -4.00 5.89 -4.83
CA VAL A 286 -4.66 5.12 -3.78
C VAL A 286 -3.60 4.74 -2.76
N TYR A 287 -3.87 5.00 -1.48
CA TYR A 287 -3.00 4.66 -0.37
C TYR A 287 -3.39 3.28 0.17
N TRP A 288 -2.48 2.56 0.81
CA TRP A 288 -2.72 1.18 1.25
C TRP A 288 -2.29 0.99 2.69
N THR A 289 -3.11 0.28 3.47
CA THR A 289 -2.57 -0.47 4.62
C THR A 289 -1.81 -1.68 4.10
N THR A 290 -0.84 -2.16 4.86
CA THR A 290 -0.06 -3.34 4.46
C THR A 290 -0.89 -4.62 4.59
N SER A 291 -0.59 -5.63 3.79
CA SER A 291 -1.06 -6.99 4.08
C SER A 291 -0.60 -7.46 5.46
N LEU A 292 -1.33 -8.39 6.07
CA LEU A 292 -0.97 -9.01 7.35
C LEU A 292 -0.58 -10.47 7.13
N ALA A 293 0.30 -10.98 8.00
CA ALA A 293 0.59 -12.41 8.12
C ALA A 293 0.18 -12.91 9.50
N ARG A 294 0.08 -14.22 9.67
CA ARG A 294 -0.33 -14.84 10.94
C ARG A 294 0.63 -14.52 12.07
N ASN A 295 1.94 -14.49 11.79
CA ASN A 295 2.97 -14.22 12.81
C ASN A 295 3.46 -12.76 12.85
N ILE A 296 3.01 -11.92 11.91
CA ILE A 296 3.41 -10.51 11.81
C ILE A 296 2.36 -9.58 12.41
N GLY A 297 1.24 -10.10 12.93
CA GLY A 297 0.31 -9.36 13.80
C GLY A 297 1.00 -8.83 15.04
N SER A 298 1.63 -7.68 14.88
CA SER A 298 2.55 -7.04 15.80
C SER A 298 2.14 -5.61 16.08
N ASP A 299 2.70 -5.03 17.14
CA ASP A 299 2.53 -3.60 17.41
C ASP A 299 3.09 -2.72 16.29
N VAL A 300 4.14 -3.15 15.58
CA VAL A 300 4.68 -2.41 14.42
C VAL A 300 3.65 -2.37 13.30
N SER A 301 3.13 -3.52 12.88
CA SER A 301 2.12 -3.61 11.81
C SER A 301 0.81 -2.86 12.17
N ARG A 302 0.35 -2.99 13.42
CA ARG A 302 -0.82 -2.27 13.91
C ARG A 302 -0.60 -0.76 13.87
N ARG A 303 0.50 -0.27 14.48
CA ARG A 303 0.82 1.17 14.49
C ARG A 303 0.98 1.73 13.07
N PHE A 304 1.64 1.02 12.17
CA PHE A 304 1.78 1.48 10.78
C PHE A 304 0.42 1.62 10.09
N ASN A 305 -0.42 0.57 10.16
CA ASN A 305 -1.74 0.59 9.53
C ASN A 305 -2.67 1.64 10.14
N ASP A 306 -2.63 1.82 11.46
CA ASP A 306 -3.44 2.83 12.15
C ASP A 306 -2.99 4.26 11.80
N GLN A 307 -1.69 4.49 11.65
CA GLN A 307 -1.15 5.76 11.15
C GLN A 307 -1.57 6.03 9.71
N MET A 308 -1.50 5.03 8.83
CA MET A 308 -1.96 5.17 7.44
C MET A 308 -3.45 5.51 7.37
N ARG A 309 -4.29 4.80 8.14
CA ARG A 309 -5.72 5.10 8.25
C ARG A 309 -5.99 6.51 8.75
N THR A 310 -5.24 6.94 9.77
CA THR A 310 -5.38 8.29 10.35
C THR A 310 -4.99 9.35 9.35
N TRP A 311 -3.85 9.18 8.68
CA TRP A 311 -3.34 10.11 7.69
C TRP A 311 -4.27 10.21 6.47
N ALA A 312 -4.73 9.09 5.92
CA ALA A 312 -5.62 9.09 4.76
C ALA A 312 -6.94 9.81 5.05
N ARG A 313 -7.53 9.60 6.25
CA ARG A 313 -8.71 10.35 6.70
C ARG A 313 -8.43 11.85 6.84
N ALA A 314 -7.35 12.21 7.52
CA ALA A 314 -6.99 13.61 7.77
C ALA A 314 -6.72 14.39 6.47
N ASN A 315 -6.22 13.71 5.44
CA ASN A 315 -5.87 14.31 4.15
C ASN A 315 -6.90 14.03 3.05
N ASN A 316 -8.06 13.46 3.39
CA ASN A 316 -9.12 13.13 2.42
C ASN A 316 -8.61 12.33 1.21
N ARG A 317 -7.84 11.28 1.47
CA ARG A 317 -7.28 10.38 0.46
C ARG A 317 -8.03 9.06 0.40
N ILE A 318 -8.01 8.43 -0.77
CA ILE A 318 -8.56 7.08 -0.98
C ILE A 318 -7.59 6.08 -0.36
N LEU A 319 -8.08 5.25 0.56
CA LEU A 319 -7.35 4.18 1.21
C LEU A 319 -7.92 2.82 0.81
N PHE A 320 -7.10 1.94 0.26
CA PHE A 320 -7.36 0.53 0.16
C PHE A 320 -6.88 -0.17 1.43
N ASP A 321 -7.79 -0.46 2.35
CA ASP A 321 -7.46 -0.98 3.68
C ASP A 321 -7.30 -2.51 3.65
N LEU A 322 -6.28 -2.99 2.95
CA LEU A 322 -5.98 -4.41 2.80
C LEU A 322 -5.83 -5.13 4.15
N ALA A 323 -5.23 -4.47 5.15
CA ALA A 323 -5.11 -5.00 6.50
C ALA A 323 -6.49 -5.29 7.11
N ASP A 324 -7.44 -4.37 6.97
CA ASP A 324 -8.79 -4.54 7.47
C ASP A 324 -9.57 -5.61 6.69
N ILE A 325 -9.48 -5.59 5.35
CA ILE A 325 -10.07 -6.60 4.46
C ILE A 325 -9.66 -8.02 4.86
N LEU A 326 -8.38 -8.23 5.16
CA LEU A 326 -7.85 -9.56 5.46
C LEU A 326 -7.90 -9.95 6.94
N SER A 327 -8.14 -9.00 7.85
CA SER A 327 -8.27 -9.26 9.29
C SER A 327 -9.72 -9.30 9.78
N HIS A 328 -10.69 -9.32 8.88
CA HIS A 328 -12.10 -9.61 9.21
C HIS A 328 -12.60 -10.79 8.41
N THR A 329 -13.37 -11.67 9.05
CA THR A 329 -14.05 -12.75 8.34
C THR A 329 -15.10 -12.19 7.39
N THR A 330 -15.65 -13.04 6.51
CA THR A 330 -16.75 -12.62 5.62
C THR A 330 -17.99 -12.12 6.37
N ASP A 331 -18.14 -12.50 7.64
CA ASP A 331 -19.22 -12.07 8.53
C ASP A 331 -18.83 -10.85 9.39
N GLY A 332 -17.67 -10.24 9.12
CA GLY A 332 -17.17 -9.04 9.80
C GLY A 332 -16.55 -9.29 11.17
N GLN A 333 -16.23 -10.54 11.53
CA GLN A 333 -15.57 -10.83 12.81
C GLN A 333 -14.07 -10.56 12.72
N ALA A 334 -13.52 -9.79 13.66
CA ALA A 334 -12.10 -9.48 13.69
C ALA A 334 -11.25 -10.72 14.03
N CYS A 335 -10.14 -10.87 13.30
CA CYS A 335 -9.12 -11.90 13.50
C CYS A 335 -7.91 -11.28 14.18
N LEU A 336 -7.66 -11.68 15.42
CA LEU A 336 -6.60 -11.12 16.26
C LEU A 336 -5.56 -12.20 16.62
N SER A 337 -4.33 -11.79 16.85
CA SER A 337 -3.31 -12.60 17.52
C SER A 337 -3.60 -12.72 19.01
N ASP A 338 -2.86 -13.57 19.71
CA ASP A 338 -2.96 -13.71 21.17
C ASP A 338 -2.66 -12.40 21.92
N SER A 339 -1.89 -11.49 21.29
CA SER A 339 -1.60 -10.15 21.83
C SER A 339 -2.64 -9.10 21.46
N GLY A 340 -3.73 -9.48 20.79
CA GLY A 340 -4.81 -8.57 20.37
C GLY A 340 -4.51 -7.75 19.12
N ASN A 341 -3.41 -8.02 18.41
CA ASN A 341 -3.09 -7.32 17.16
C ASN A 341 -3.82 -7.95 15.97
N PRO A 342 -4.28 -7.16 14.99
CA PRO A 342 -4.89 -7.72 13.77
C PRO A 342 -3.96 -8.69 13.05
N VAL A 343 -4.51 -9.80 12.58
CA VAL A 343 -3.83 -10.81 11.76
C VAL A 343 -4.73 -11.23 10.62
N ILE A 344 -4.14 -11.78 9.57
CA ILE A 344 -4.92 -12.43 8.51
C ILE A 344 -5.83 -13.53 9.09
N CYS A 345 -7.10 -13.55 8.67
CA CYS A 345 -8.04 -14.59 9.05
C CYS A 345 -7.65 -15.95 8.48
N CYS A 346 -7.92 -17.00 9.24
CA CYS A 346 -7.55 -18.36 8.87
C CYS A 346 -8.30 -18.88 7.64
N GLU A 347 -9.45 -18.29 7.31
CA GLU A 347 -10.15 -18.64 6.06
C GLU A 347 -9.45 -18.12 4.79
N TYR A 348 -8.49 -17.20 4.93
CA TYR A 348 -7.81 -16.54 3.81
C TYR A 348 -6.43 -17.13 3.51
N THR A 349 -5.89 -17.97 4.40
CA THR A 349 -4.59 -18.62 4.22
C THR A 349 -4.53 -19.98 4.90
N THR A 350 -3.72 -20.88 4.37
CA THR A 350 -3.35 -22.14 5.05
C THR A 350 -1.96 -22.07 5.67
N GLU A 351 -1.24 -20.96 5.51
CA GLU A 351 0.07 -20.79 6.11
C GLU A 351 -0.10 -20.60 7.62
N SER A 352 0.75 -21.26 8.41
CA SER A 352 0.73 -21.11 9.87
C SER A 352 1.27 -19.75 10.30
N GLU A 353 2.33 -19.31 9.62
CA GLU A 353 3.07 -18.09 9.93
C GLU A 353 2.87 -17.00 8.86
N GLY A 354 2.76 -17.40 7.59
CA GLY A 354 2.80 -16.46 6.47
C GLY A 354 1.48 -15.74 6.19
N GLY A 355 1.49 -14.97 5.11
CA GLY A 355 0.39 -14.11 4.68
C GLY A 355 -0.11 -14.42 3.26
N HIS A 356 0.38 -15.46 2.60
CA HIS A 356 -0.02 -15.73 1.22
C HIS A 356 -1.47 -16.22 1.13
N LEU A 357 -2.19 -15.71 0.12
CA LEU A 357 -3.61 -15.99 -0.14
C LEU A 357 -3.80 -17.09 -1.20
N GLY A 358 -2.82 -18.00 -1.35
CA GLY A 358 -2.69 -18.88 -2.52
C GLY A 358 -3.30 -20.28 -2.39
N ALA A 359 -3.35 -20.85 -1.19
CA ALA A 359 -3.78 -22.23 -0.98
C ALA A 359 -5.32 -22.40 -0.93
N VAL A 360 -6.00 -21.39 -0.38
CA VAL A 360 -7.45 -21.22 -0.40
C VAL A 360 -7.78 -19.93 -1.13
N SER A 361 -8.91 -19.89 -1.82
CA SER A 361 -9.21 -18.80 -2.75
C SER A 361 -9.87 -17.59 -2.08
N ALA A 362 -10.42 -17.74 -0.88
CA ALA A 362 -11.25 -16.70 -0.26
C ALA A 362 -10.50 -15.37 -0.06
N GLY A 363 -9.29 -15.38 0.48
CA GLY A 363 -8.54 -14.14 0.76
C GLY A 363 -8.30 -13.29 -0.49
N LYS A 364 -7.78 -13.91 -1.55
CA LYS A 364 -7.55 -13.21 -2.82
C LYS A 364 -8.84 -12.75 -3.49
N LEU A 365 -9.94 -13.50 -3.34
CA LEU A 365 -11.24 -13.11 -3.86
C LEU A 365 -11.80 -11.92 -3.09
N GLN A 366 -11.65 -11.86 -1.77
CA GLN A 366 -12.07 -10.72 -0.95
C GLN A 366 -11.36 -9.43 -1.38
N ALA A 367 -10.03 -9.47 -1.47
CA ALA A 367 -9.25 -8.32 -1.91
C ALA A 367 -9.56 -7.91 -3.37
N ALA A 368 -9.70 -8.87 -4.28
CA ALA A 368 -10.06 -8.58 -5.67
C ALA A 368 -11.48 -7.99 -5.80
N LYS A 369 -12.45 -8.50 -5.03
CA LYS A 369 -13.82 -7.94 -4.96
C LYS A 369 -13.83 -6.51 -4.44
N ALA A 370 -13.08 -6.23 -3.37
CA ALA A 370 -12.92 -4.87 -2.84
C ALA A 370 -12.29 -3.92 -3.89
N MET A 371 -11.32 -4.40 -4.68
CA MET A 371 -10.71 -3.62 -5.75
C MET A 371 -11.72 -3.27 -6.84
N TRP A 372 -12.57 -4.22 -7.26
CA TRP A 372 -13.65 -3.92 -8.20
C TRP A 372 -14.68 -2.94 -7.65
N VAL A 373 -14.99 -3.01 -6.35
CA VAL A 373 -15.88 -2.04 -5.69
C VAL A 373 -15.27 -0.64 -5.70
N MET A 374 -13.98 -0.53 -5.38
CA MET A 374 -13.24 0.75 -5.49
C MET A 374 -13.31 1.31 -6.91
N LEU A 375 -13.04 0.49 -7.93
CA LEU A 375 -13.08 0.92 -9.33
C LEU A 375 -14.49 1.33 -9.78
N ALA A 376 -15.53 0.57 -9.38
CA ALA A 376 -16.91 0.92 -9.66
C ALA A 376 -17.30 2.26 -9.00
N GLN A 377 -16.86 2.49 -7.77
CA GLN A 377 -17.08 3.76 -7.07
C GLN A 377 -16.37 4.93 -7.75
N LEU A 378 -15.13 4.73 -8.21
CA LEU A 378 -14.38 5.71 -9.02
C LEU A 378 -15.00 5.94 -10.41
N ALA A 379 -15.74 4.97 -10.93
CA ALA A 379 -16.58 5.11 -12.11
C ALA A 379 -17.93 5.81 -11.84
N GLY A 380 -18.15 6.28 -10.61
CA GLY A 380 -19.34 7.05 -10.21
C GLY A 380 -20.45 6.22 -9.56
N TRP A 381 -20.20 4.94 -9.24
CA TRP A 381 -21.17 4.14 -8.50
C TRP A 381 -21.23 4.59 -7.03
N GLN A 382 -22.43 4.85 -6.54
CA GLN A 382 -22.67 5.12 -5.14
C GLN A 382 -23.50 3.98 -4.56
N PRO A 383 -22.90 3.05 -3.79
CA PRO A 383 -23.66 1.97 -3.19
C PRO A 383 -24.66 2.56 -2.18
N ILE A 384 -25.87 2.01 -2.17
CA ILE A 384 -26.85 2.30 -1.13
C ILE A 384 -26.28 1.70 0.15
N GLN A 385 -25.84 2.55 1.08
CA GLN A 385 -25.45 2.09 2.42
C GLN A 385 -26.72 1.53 3.09
N PRO A 386 -26.69 0.29 3.62
CA PRO A 386 -27.84 -0.29 4.32
C PRO A 386 -28.23 0.48 5.58
#